data_AF-A0A8T4NSH0-F1
#
_entry.id   AF-A0A8T4NSH0-F1
#
_cell.length_a   1.000
_cell.length_b   1.000
_cell.length_c   1.000
_cell.angle_alpha   90.00
_cell.angle_beta   90.00
_cell.angle_gamma   90.00
#
_symmetry.space_group_name_H-M   'P 1'
#
loop_
_entity.id
_entity.type
_entity.pdbx_description
1 polymer ?
#
loop_
_entity_poly.entity_id
_entity_poly.type
_entity_poly.pdbx_seq_one_letter_code
_entity_poly.pdbx_strand_id
1 'polypeptide(L)'
;MENTQEYIKNFSEWRNERAKAILQNGNPSQIDEFTYLVPSQFDSTKKYRVTHIDSYSCECQDFKRRCVGKNLYCKHIKAILLFEKVKAKYEVEPQVEKEIELIIEQPQKDVCPYCSHEEIFRRGQRKTKLGMKQLYCCKSCKKRFVLEPIKNIKGNSKFVCLAMDCFYKGLSYRDISDQFKQFYGL
;
A
#
# COMPACT_ATOMS: atom_id res chain seq x y z
N MET A 1 24.16 -0.24 30.66
CA MET A 1 23.89 -1.09 29.47
C MET A 1 22.99 -0.38 28.46
N GLU A 2 21.96 0.36 28.91
CA GLU A 2 21.07 1.17 28.05
C GLU A 2 21.82 2.19 27.18
N ASN A 3 22.77 2.92 27.76
CA ASN A 3 23.56 3.95 27.07
C ASN A 3 24.41 3.42 25.89
N THR A 4 24.81 2.15 25.93
CA THR A 4 25.61 1.51 24.86
C THR A 4 24.74 1.05 23.69
N GLN A 5 23.52 0.59 23.98
CA GLN A 5 22.55 0.20 22.96
C GLN A 5 22.01 1.43 22.21
N GLU A 6 21.71 2.52 22.94
CA GLU A 6 21.32 3.80 22.36
C GLU A 6 22.43 4.38 21.46
N TYR A 7 23.69 4.32 21.89
CA TYR A 7 24.82 4.74 21.05
C TYR A 7 24.90 3.93 19.73
N ILE A 8 24.77 2.60 19.81
CA ILE A 8 24.79 1.72 18.62
C ILE A 8 23.62 2.04 17.69
N LYS A 9 22.44 2.30 18.25
CA LYS A 9 21.24 2.69 17.49
C LYS A 9 21.43 4.03 16.78
N ASN A 10 21.85 5.07 17.50
CA ASN A 10 22.13 6.40 16.94
C ASN A 10 23.21 6.33 15.84
N PHE A 11 24.24 5.52 16.06
CA PHE A 11 25.32 5.32 15.09
C PHE A 11 24.83 4.57 13.84
N SER A 12 23.89 3.62 14.00
CA SER A 12 23.22 2.95 12.89
C SER A 12 22.34 3.93 12.10
N GLU A 13 21.57 4.78 12.77
CA GLU A 13 20.70 5.79 12.16
C GLU A 13 21.49 6.80 11.35
N TRP A 14 22.58 7.33 11.90
CA TRP A 14 23.49 8.23 11.18
C TRP A 14 24.09 7.60 9.91
N ARG A 15 24.38 6.29 9.93
CA ARG A 15 24.82 5.59 8.72
C ARG A 15 23.70 5.41 7.70
N ASN A 16 22.44 5.31 8.13
CA ASN A 16 21.29 5.27 7.22
C ASN A 16 21.13 6.61 6.48
N GLU A 17 21.28 7.73 7.17
CA GLU A 17 21.23 9.07 6.54
C GLU A 17 22.32 9.22 5.48
N ARG A 18 23.55 8.78 5.80
CA ARG A 18 24.65 8.77 4.83
C ARG A 18 24.42 7.82 3.66
N ALA A 19 23.74 6.71 3.89
CA ALA A 19 23.33 5.80 2.82
C ALA A 19 22.32 6.45 1.87
N LYS A 20 21.35 7.21 2.40
CA LYS A 20 20.40 7.99 1.58
C LYS A 20 21.12 9.04 0.73
N ALA A 21 22.09 9.75 1.31
CA ALA A 21 22.90 10.73 0.58
C ALA A 21 23.70 10.09 -0.58
N ILE A 22 24.18 8.85 -0.41
CA ILE A 22 24.86 8.12 -1.49
C ILE A 22 23.89 7.81 -2.64
N LEU A 23 22.66 7.38 -2.33
CA LEU A 23 21.65 7.08 -3.35
C LEU A 23 21.19 8.34 -4.12
N GLN A 24 21.21 9.51 -3.48
CA GLN A 24 20.93 10.78 -4.16
C GLN A 24 22.01 11.15 -5.19
N ASN A 25 23.26 10.79 -4.95
CA ASN A 25 24.37 11.05 -5.89
C ASN A 25 24.38 10.07 -7.07
N GLY A 26 23.85 8.86 -6.89
CA GLY A 26 23.76 7.88 -7.95
C GLY A 26 23.31 6.50 -7.48
N ASN A 27 22.69 5.75 -8.39
CA ASN A 27 22.21 4.41 -8.12
C ASN A 27 23.35 3.38 -8.13
N PRO A 28 23.35 2.38 -7.22
CA PRO A 28 24.27 1.26 -7.27
C PRO A 28 24.10 0.46 -8.56
N SER A 29 25.21 0.09 -9.19
CA SER A 29 25.19 -0.78 -10.38
C SER A 29 25.43 -2.22 -9.96
N GLN A 30 24.52 -3.12 -10.32
CA GLN A 30 24.69 -4.55 -10.11
C GLN A 30 25.61 -5.12 -11.18
N ILE A 31 26.73 -5.75 -10.78
CA ILE A 31 27.61 -6.47 -11.74
C ILE A 31 27.16 -7.92 -11.87
N ASP A 32 26.83 -8.53 -10.74
CA ASP A 32 26.52 -9.95 -10.60
C ASP A 32 25.37 -10.12 -9.60
N GLU A 33 24.78 -11.31 -9.52
CA GLU A 33 23.67 -11.61 -8.60
C GLU A 33 23.98 -11.22 -7.14
N PHE A 34 25.25 -11.37 -6.74
CA PHE A 34 25.71 -11.12 -5.37
C PHE A 34 26.66 -9.92 -5.22
N THR A 35 26.93 -9.17 -6.30
CA THR A 35 27.96 -8.12 -6.30
C THR A 35 27.44 -6.78 -6.83
N TYR A 36 27.60 -5.74 -6.00
CA TYR A 36 27.19 -4.36 -6.30
C TYR A 36 28.37 -3.40 -6.29
N LEU A 37 28.34 -2.43 -7.21
CA LEU A 37 29.18 -1.24 -7.17
C LEU A 37 28.39 -0.05 -6.64
N VAL A 38 28.83 0.46 -5.49
CA VAL A 38 28.19 1.60 -4.83
C VAL A 38 29.05 2.85 -5.01
N PRO A 39 28.47 3.99 -5.44
CA PRO A 39 29.21 5.25 -5.56
C PRO A 39 29.67 5.75 -4.19
N SER A 40 30.78 6.49 -4.17
CA SER A 40 31.24 7.18 -2.97
C SER A 40 30.37 8.40 -2.69
N GLN A 41 30.22 8.73 -1.41
CA GLN A 41 29.46 9.90 -0.95
C GLN A 41 30.12 11.23 -1.37
N PHE A 42 31.45 11.29 -1.44
CA PHE A 42 32.20 12.54 -1.60
C PHE A 42 32.90 12.67 -2.96
N ASP A 43 33.06 11.55 -3.68
CA ASP A 43 33.85 11.50 -4.90
C ASP A 43 33.06 10.71 -5.94
N SER A 44 32.60 11.38 -6.99
CA SER A 44 31.78 10.77 -8.03
C SER A 44 32.54 9.74 -8.87
N THR A 45 33.89 9.80 -8.87
CA THR A 45 34.72 8.87 -9.66
C THR A 45 34.96 7.55 -8.94
N LYS A 46 34.92 7.56 -7.61
CA LYS A 46 35.26 6.40 -6.78
C LYS A 46 34.04 5.54 -6.49
N LYS A 47 34.15 4.25 -6.78
CA LYS A 47 33.13 3.23 -6.49
C LYS A 47 33.70 2.17 -5.53
N TYR A 48 32.85 1.63 -4.67
CA TYR A 48 33.20 0.56 -3.74
C TYR A 48 32.46 -0.71 -4.10
N ARG A 49 33.17 -1.83 -4.11
CA ARG A 49 32.54 -3.15 -4.25
C ARG A 49 31.91 -3.58 -2.93
N VAL A 50 30.70 -4.08 -3.01
CA VAL A 50 29.99 -4.77 -1.94
C VAL A 50 29.55 -6.13 -2.45
N THR A 51 29.81 -7.17 -1.66
CA THR A 51 29.38 -8.54 -1.97
C THR A 51 28.45 -9.07 -0.88
N HIS A 52 27.49 -9.88 -1.29
CA HIS A 52 26.53 -10.54 -0.40
C HIS A 52 26.43 -12.03 -0.77
N ILE A 53 27.37 -12.83 -0.26
CA ILE A 53 27.37 -14.29 -0.43
C ILE A 53 26.66 -14.90 0.79
N ASP A 54 27.39 -15.15 1.89
CA ASP A 54 26.79 -15.58 3.17
C ASP A 54 26.65 -14.42 4.17
N SER A 55 27.47 -13.38 4.00
CA SER A 55 27.46 -12.18 4.82
C SER A 55 27.88 -10.97 3.98
N TYR A 56 27.38 -9.78 4.35
CA TYR A 56 27.74 -8.56 3.64
C TYR A 56 29.20 -8.19 3.88
N SER A 57 29.94 -8.02 2.79
CA SER A 57 31.32 -7.55 2.81
C SER A 57 31.48 -6.31 1.93
N CYS A 58 32.26 -5.32 2.39
CA CYS A 58 32.50 -4.09 1.64
C CYS A 58 33.99 -3.73 1.64
N GLU A 59 34.50 -3.26 0.49
CA GLU A 59 35.90 -2.83 0.34
C GLU A 59 36.23 -1.53 1.10
N CYS A 60 35.22 -0.80 1.60
CA CYS A 60 35.44 0.51 2.19
C CYS A 60 36.22 0.45 3.52
N GLN A 61 36.99 1.51 3.79
CA GLN A 61 37.81 1.59 5.01
C GLN A 61 36.96 1.55 6.29
N ASP A 62 35.73 2.07 6.24
CA ASP A 62 34.78 2.03 7.35
C ASP A 62 34.39 0.60 7.72
N PHE A 63 34.17 -0.25 6.72
CA PHE A 63 33.85 -1.66 6.93
C PHE A 63 35.04 -2.37 7.56
N LYS A 64 36.22 -2.26 6.93
CA LYS A 64 37.47 -2.89 7.38
C LYS A 64 37.84 -2.54 8.83
N ARG A 65 37.64 -1.29 9.25
CA ARG A 65 38.02 -0.83 10.60
C ARG A 65 36.96 -1.04 11.67
N ARG A 66 35.67 -0.97 11.32
CA ARG A 66 34.59 -0.84 12.32
C ARG A 66 33.46 -1.86 12.21
N CYS A 67 33.38 -2.62 11.12
CA CYS A 67 32.27 -3.53 10.84
C CYS A 67 32.71 -5.00 10.69
N VAL A 68 33.98 -5.28 10.37
CA VAL A 68 34.47 -6.66 10.30
C VAL A 68 34.32 -7.36 11.65
N GLY A 69 33.62 -8.49 11.68
CA GLY A 69 33.41 -9.32 12.88
C GLY A 69 32.46 -8.73 13.93
N LYS A 70 31.90 -7.55 13.70
CA LYS A 70 30.90 -6.90 14.56
C LYS A 70 29.67 -6.72 13.70
N ASN A 71 28.56 -7.39 14.00
CA ASN A 71 27.31 -7.45 13.21
C ASN A 71 26.68 -6.06 12.90
N LEU A 72 27.38 -5.26 12.10
CA LEU A 72 27.19 -3.84 11.84
C LEU A 72 27.43 -3.60 10.36
N TYR A 73 26.60 -2.76 9.76
CA TYR A 73 26.69 -2.44 8.35
C TYR A 73 27.27 -1.05 8.13
N CYS A 74 28.19 -0.95 7.17
CA CYS A 74 28.70 0.32 6.70
C CYS A 74 27.64 1.05 5.87
N LYS A 75 27.89 2.33 5.55
CA LYS A 75 26.97 3.15 4.75
C LYS A 75 26.69 2.58 3.35
N HIS A 76 27.66 1.88 2.73
CA HIS A 76 27.48 1.32 1.39
C HIS A 76 26.60 0.05 1.41
N ILE A 77 26.75 -0.80 2.42
CA ILE A 77 25.87 -1.96 2.62
C ILE A 77 24.44 -1.49 2.89
N LYS A 78 24.26 -0.49 3.76
CA LYS A 78 22.96 0.14 4.01
C LYS A 78 22.35 0.76 2.75
N ALA A 79 23.16 1.35 1.87
CA ALA A 79 22.69 1.92 0.61
C ALA A 79 22.13 0.83 -0.33
N ILE A 80 22.77 -0.34 -0.41
CA ILE A 80 22.25 -1.48 -1.18
C ILE A 80 20.95 -2.00 -0.58
N LEU A 81 20.90 -2.21 0.73
CA LEU A 81 19.68 -2.64 1.43
C LEU A 81 18.51 -1.68 1.21
N LEU A 82 18.79 -0.37 1.18
CA LEU A 82 17.79 0.65 0.84
C LEU A 82 17.39 0.57 -0.63
N PHE A 83 18.35 0.42 -1.54
CA PHE A 83 18.12 0.31 -2.97
C PHE A 83 17.29 -0.92 -3.34
N GLU A 84 17.60 -2.09 -2.79
CA GLU A 84 16.81 -3.33 -2.96
C GLU A 84 15.39 -3.18 -2.43
N LYS A 85 15.21 -2.54 -1.27
CA LYS A 85 13.86 -2.25 -0.73
C LYS A 85 13.06 -1.31 -1.62
N VAL A 86 13.69 -0.27 -2.16
CA VAL A 86 13.04 0.67 -3.09
C VAL A 86 12.73 -0.03 -4.41
N LYS A 87 13.66 -0.82 -4.95
CA LYS A 87 13.47 -1.62 -6.16
C LYS A 87 12.32 -2.62 -5.99
N ALA A 88 12.28 -3.35 -4.88
CA ALA A 88 11.19 -4.27 -4.57
C ALA A 88 9.83 -3.56 -4.42
N LYS A 89 9.79 -2.37 -3.80
CA LYS A 89 8.57 -1.56 -3.76
C LYS A 89 8.13 -1.12 -5.16
N TYR A 90 9.06 -0.61 -5.96
CA TYR A 90 8.79 -0.15 -7.32
C TYR A 90 8.51 -1.30 -8.31
N GLU A 91 8.85 -2.54 -7.99
CA GLU A 91 8.45 -3.71 -8.80
C GLU A 91 7.04 -4.22 -8.43
N VAL A 92 6.57 -3.95 -7.21
CA VAL A 92 5.25 -4.36 -6.70
C VAL A 92 4.17 -3.27 -6.87
N GLU A 93 4.52 -1.99 -6.71
CA GLU A 93 3.64 -0.83 -6.90
C GLU A 93 3.08 -0.63 -8.33
N PRO A 94 3.80 -0.84 -9.44
CA PRO A 94 3.31 -0.46 -10.77
C PRO A 94 2.21 -1.37 -11.31
N GLN A 95 1.95 -2.52 -10.69
CA GLN A 95 0.84 -3.40 -11.08
C GLN A 95 -0.40 -3.12 -10.22
N VAL A 96 -0.23 -2.95 -8.92
CA VAL A 96 -1.33 -2.75 -7.98
C VAL A 96 -1.89 -1.33 -8.03
N GLU A 97 -1.04 -0.30 -8.18
CA GLU A 97 -1.50 1.09 -8.30
C GLU A 97 -2.28 1.32 -9.59
N LYS A 98 -1.84 0.72 -10.71
CA LYS A 98 -2.55 0.79 -12.00
C LYS A 98 -3.91 0.09 -11.95
N GLU A 99 -4.01 -1.06 -11.29
CA GLU A 99 -5.30 -1.74 -11.14
C GLU A 99 -6.26 -0.92 -10.28
N ILE A 100 -5.78 -0.30 -9.21
CA ILE A 100 -6.59 0.55 -8.32
C ILE A 100 -7.04 1.83 -9.05
N GLU A 101 -6.14 2.51 -9.78
CA GLU A 101 -6.49 3.70 -10.59
C GLU A 101 -7.51 3.36 -11.69
N LEU A 102 -7.35 2.24 -12.40
CA LEU A 102 -8.30 1.80 -13.43
C LEU A 102 -9.69 1.47 -12.87
N ILE A 103 -9.77 0.95 -11.64
CA ILE A 103 -11.04 0.67 -10.94
C ILE A 103 -11.71 1.97 -10.45
N ILE A 104 -10.92 2.98 -10.08
CA ILE A 104 -11.43 4.26 -9.56
C ILE A 104 -11.92 5.17 -10.69
N GLU A 105 -11.22 5.18 -11.83
CA GLU A 105 -11.52 6.10 -12.95
C GLU A 105 -12.63 5.60 -13.87
N GLN A 106 -12.87 4.29 -13.96
CA GLN A 106 -13.96 3.75 -14.74
C GLN A 106 -15.18 3.47 -13.84
N PRO A 107 -16.27 4.26 -13.93
CA PRO A 107 -17.50 3.88 -13.25
C PRO A 107 -17.90 2.49 -13.74
N GLN A 108 -18.06 1.53 -12.83
CA GLN A 108 -18.57 0.22 -13.18
C GLN A 108 -19.84 0.41 -14.00
N LYS A 109 -19.83 -0.06 -15.25
CA LYS A 109 -21.01 0.05 -16.11
C LYS A 109 -22.16 -0.68 -15.41
N ASP A 110 -23.29 0.01 -15.28
CA ASP A 110 -24.48 -0.58 -14.70
C ASP A 110 -25.00 -1.71 -15.60
N VAL A 111 -24.74 -2.96 -15.20
CA VAL A 111 -25.16 -4.17 -15.94
C VAL A 111 -26.41 -4.80 -15.35
N CYS A 112 -27.11 -5.58 -16.17
CA CYS A 112 -28.25 -6.36 -15.68
C CYS A 112 -27.79 -7.46 -14.71
N PRO A 113 -28.33 -7.54 -13.48
CA PRO A 113 -27.95 -8.55 -12.50
C PRO A 113 -28.42 -9.97 -12.81
N TYR A 114 -29.19 -10.17 -13.89
CA TYR A 114 -29.72 -11.48 -14.29
C TYR A 114 -29.06 -12.07 -15.53
N CYS A 115 -28.61 -11.24 -16.47
CA CYS A 115 -28.00 -11.68 -17.73
C CYS A 115 -26.71 -10.94 -18.08
N SER A 116 -26.21 -10.07 -17.19
CA SER A 116 -24.97 -9.30 -17.36
C SER A 116 -24.90 -8.42 -18.61
N HIS A 117 -26.05 -8.13 -19.23
CA HIS A 117 -26.12 -7.27 -20.40
C HIS A 117 -26.05 -5.78 -20.00
N GLU A 118 -25.26 -4.99 -20.73
CA GLU A 118 -25.02 -3.56 -20.46
C GLU A 118 -26.23 -2.68 -20.80
N GLU A 119 -27.10 -3.09 -21.75
CA GLU A 119 -28.22 -2.26 -22.15
C GLU A 119 -29.40 -2.34 -21.17
N ILE A 120 -29.44 -1.36 -20.28
CA ILE A 120 -30.50 -1.15 -19.30
C ILE A 120 -31.16 0.22 -19.51
N PHE A 121 -32.44 0.34 -19.17
CA PHE A 121 -33.16 1.61 -19.25
C PHE A 121 -34.00 1.87 -18.01
N ARG A 122 -34.23 3.16 -17.71
CA ARG A 122 -35.04 3.60 -16.58
C ARG A 122 -36.52 3.30 -16.84
N ARG A 123 -37.18 2.64 -15.89
CA ARG A 123 -38.59 2.22 -15.97
C ARG A 123 -39.35 2.62 -14.70
N GLY A 124 -39.61 3.91 -14.54
CA GLY A 124 -40.38 4.47 -13.43
C GLY A 124 -39.67 4.35 -12.08
N GLN A 125 -40.43 4.51 -10.99
CA GLN A 125 -39.92 4.54 -9.62
C GLN A 125 -40.77 3.68 -8.68
N ARG A 126 -40.14 3.12 -7.65
CA ARG A 126 -40.79 2.35 -6.59
C ARG A 126 -40.70 3.11 -5.27
N LYS A 127 -41.82 3.36 -4.62
CA LYS A 127 -41.86 3.89 -3.25
C LYS A 127 -41.45 2.78 -2.26
N THR A 128 -40.43 3.06 -1.45
CA THR A 128 -40.01 2.21 -0.33
C THR A 128 -40.10 3.00 0.98
N LYS A 129 -39.97 2.32 2.12
CA LYS A 129 -39.96 2.98 3.45
C LYS A 129 -38.85 4.03 3.58
N LEU A 130 -37.71 3.82 2.91
CA LEU A 130 -36.55 4.70 2.93
C LEU A 130 -36.63 5.83 1.87
N GLY A 131 -37.63 5.80 0.99
CA GLY A 131 -37.76 6.77 -0.09
C GLY A 131 -38.07 6.16 -1.45
N MET A 132 -38.06 6.99 -2.48
CA MET A 132 -38.27 6.58 -3.87
C MET A 132 -37.00 5.95 -4.43
N LYS A 133 -37.13 4.76 -5.03
CA LYS A 133 -36.03 4.05 -5.69
C LYS A 133 -36.28 3.97 -7.19
N GLN A 134 -35.25 4.21 -7.99
CA GLN A 134 -35.31 4.12 -9.44
C GLN A 134 -35.40 2.65 -9.88
N LEU A 135 -36.40 2.32 -10.70
CA LEU A 135 -36.49 1.00 -11.32
C LEU A 135 -35.79 1.01 -12.67
N TYR A 136 -35.09 -0.08 -12.96
CA TYR A 136 -34.43 -0.36 -14.24
C TYR A 136 -35.00 -1.63 -14.85
N CYS A 137 -34.91 -1.71 -16.18
CA CYS A 137 -35.28 -2.89 -16.95
C CYS A 137 -34.19 -3.18 -17.97
N CYS A 138 -33.82 -4.45 -18.12
CA CYS A 138 -32.88 -4.86 -19.17
C CYS A 138 -33.61 -5.00 -20.52
N LYS A 139 -32.97 -4.59 -21.62
CA LYS A 139 -33.53 -4.79 -22.97
C LYS A 139 -33.50 -6.26 -23.42
N SER A 140 -32.46 -7.00 -23.05
CA SER A 140 -32.28 -8.41 -23.43
C SER A 140 -33.24 -9.33 -22.64
N CYS A 141 -33.12 -9.40 -21.32
CA CYS A 141 -33.93 -10.35 -20.52
C CYS A 141 -35.28 -9.81 -20.04
N LYS A 142 -35.59 -8.52 -20.29
CA LYS A 142 -36.84 -7.83 -19.90
C LYS A 142 -37.18 -7.88 -18.40
N LYS A 143 -36.24 -8.30 -17.55
CA LYS A 143 -36.41 -8.34 -16.10
C LYS A 143 -36.24 -6.95 -15.51
N ARG A 144 -37.00 -6.69 -14.43
CA ARG A 144 -37.00 -5.45 -13.67
C ARG A 144 -36.14 -5.60 -12.42
N PHE A 145 -35.35 -4.58 -12.09
CA PHE A 145 -34.49 -4.55 -10.91
C PHE A 145 -34.20 -3.13 -10.47
N VAL A 146 -33.59 -2.99 -9.29
CA VAL A 146 -33.02 -1.76 -8.78
C VAL A 146 -31.51 -1.97 -8.70
N LEU A 147 -30.74 -0.99 -9.16
CA LEU A 147 -29.29 -0.99 -9.01
C LEU A 147 -28.98 -0.50 -7.61
N GLU A 148 -28.68 -1.45 -6.72
CA GLU A 148 -28.24 -1.16 -5.36
C GLU A 148 -26.86 -1.78 -5.17
N PRO A 149 -25.92 -1.05 -4.54
CA PRO A 149 -24.57 -1.56 -4.30
C PRO A 149 -24.56 -2.80 -3.40
N ILE A 150 -25.55 -2.93 -2.49
CA ILE A 150 -25.68 -4.10 -1.62
C ILE A 150 -27.09 -4.66 -1.74
N LYS A 151 -27.19 -5.92 -2.18
CA LYS A 151 -28.48 -6.60 -2.37
C LYS A 151 -29.07 -7.05 -1.03
N ASN A 152 -30.40 -7.07 -0.95
CA ASN A 152 -31.18 -7.64 0.16
C ASN A 152 -30.98 -7.01 1.55
N ILE A 153 -30.35 -5.84 1.65
CA ILE A 153 -30.22 -5.10 2.91
C ILE A 153 -31.26 -3.98 2.97
N LYS A 154 -31.98 -3.90 4.09
CA LYS A 154 -32.91 -2.80 4.41
C LYS A 154 -32.11 -1.63 5.00
N GLY A 155 -31.29 -0.96 4.18
CA GLY A 155 -30.46 0.15 4.62
C GLY A 155 -29.71 0.84 3.48
N ASN A 156 -29.20 2.04 3.74
CA ASN A 156 -28.26 2.71 2.84
C ASN A 156 -26.88 2.04 2.95
N SER A 157 -26.17 1.85 1.84
CA SER A 157 -24.80 1.29 1.87
C SER A 157 -23.87 2.06 2.80
N LYS A 158 -24.04 3.38 2.88
CA LYS A 158 -23.29 4.24 3.81
C LYS A 158 -23.44 3.81 5.27
N PHE A 159 -24.66 3.45 5.70
CA PHE A 159 -24.91 3.00 7.07
C PHE A 159 -24.30 1.63 7.35
N VAL A 160 -24.30 0.75 6.35
CA VAL A 160 -23.66 -0.57 6.47
C VAL A 160 -22.15 -0.40 6.66
N CYS A 161 -21.51 0.43 5.82
CA CYS A 161 -20.07 0.71 5.94
C CYS A 161 -19.73 1.37 7.28
N LEU A 162 -20.54 2.33 7.74
CA LEU A 162 -20.33 2.97 9.04
C LEU A 162 -20.46 1.97 10.20
N ALA A 163 -21.46 1.09 10.16
CA ALA A 163 -21.63 0.07 11.20
C ALA A 163 -20.44 -0.90 11.23
N MET A 164 -19.92 -1.29 10.06
CA MET A 164 -18.71 -2.11 9.95
C MET A 164 -17.48 -1.40 10.51
N ASP A 165 -17.27 -0.12 10.15
CA ASP A 165 -16.15 0.68 10.67
C ASP A 165 -16.20 0.79 12.20
N CYS A 166 -17.37 1.09 12.77
CA CYS A 166 -17.56 1.13 14.22
C CYS A 166 -17.26 -0.23 14.88
N PHE A 167 -17.71 -1.33 14.28
CA PHE A 167 -17.44 -2.67 14.79
C PHE A 167 -15.95 -3.01 14.78
N TYR A 168 -15.24 -2.71 13.68
CA TYR A 168 -13.79 -2.94 13.59
C TYR A 168 -12.97 -2.05 14.52
N LYS A 169 -13.50 -0.88 14.91
CA LYS A 169 -12.93 -0.02 15.96
C LYS A 169 -13.15 -0.56 17.38
N GLY A 170 -13.88 -1.67 17.54
CA GLY A 170 -14.11 -2.34 18.82
C GLY A 170 -15.36 -1.86 19.56
N LEU A 171 -16.27 -1.12 18.92
CA LEU A 171 -17.54 -0.75 19.53
C LEU A 171 -18.45 -1.97 19.64
N SER A 172 -19.17 -2.09 20.76
CA SER A 172 -20.16 -3.15 20.91
C SER A 172 -21.39 -2.86 20.05
N TYR A 173 -22.14 -3.90 19.67
CA TYR A 173 -23.39 -3.72 18.92
C TYR A 173 -24.40 -2.78 19.60
N ARG A 174 -24.38 -2.73 20.94
CA ARG A 174 -25.24 -1.83 21.72
C ARG A 174 -24.83 -0.37 21.53
N ASP A 175 -23.53 -0.09 21.58
CA ASP A 175 -23.01 1.27 21.40
C ASP A 175 -23.23 1.75 19.97
N ILE A 176 -23.05 0.87 18.98
CA ILE A 176 -23.35 1.17 17.57
C ILE A 176 -24.83 1.53 17.40
N SER A 177 -25.72 0.73 18.01
CA SER A 177 -27.15 0.98 17.94
C SER A 177 -27.55 2.29 18.62
N ASP A 178 -26.97 2.60 19.77
CA ASP A 178 -27.25 3.84 20.50
C ASP A 178 -26.75 5.06 19.73
N GLN A 179 -25.53 4.97 19.17
CA GLN A 179 -24.98 6.00 18.29
C GLN A 179 -25.90 6.26 17.08
N PHE A 180 -26.41 5.20 16.44
CA PHE A 180 -27.27 5.35 15.28
C PHE A 180 -28.61 6.00 15.65
N LYS A 181 -29.15 5.67 16.82
CA LYS A 181 -30.36 6.29 17.36
C LYS A 181 -30.15 7.78 17.66
N GLN A 182 -29.02 8.15 18.27
CA GLN A 182 -28.70 9.53 18.63
C GLN A 182 -28.49 10.43 17.40
N PHE A 183 -27.69 9.99 16.43
CA PHE A 183 -27.29 10.82 15.29
C PHE A 183 -28.26 10.75 14.10
N TYR A 184 -28.92 9.61 13.90
CA TYR A 184 -29.76 9.38 12.71
C TYR A 184 -31.23 9.15 13.04
N GLY A 185 -31.60 9.06 14.32
CA GLY A 185 -32.99 8.84 14.75
C GLY A 185 -33.58 7.51 14.26
N LEU A 186 -32.71 6.53 13.99
CA LEU A 186 -33.07 5.19 13.51
C LEU A 186 -33.47 4.24 14.66
#